data_AF-A0A2V5QK89-F1
#
_entry.id   AF-A0A2V5QK89-F1
#
_cell.length_a   1.000
_cell.length_b   1.000
_cell.length_c   1.000
_cell.angle_alpha   90.00
_cell.angle_beta   90.00
_cell.angle_gamma   90.00
#
_symmetry.space_group_name_H-M   'P 1'
#
loop_
_entity.id
_entity.type
_entity.pdbx_description
1 polymer ?
#
loop_
_entity_poly.entity_id
_entity_poly.type
_entity_poly.pdbx_seq_one_letter_code
_entity_poly.pdbx_strand_id
1 'polypeptide(L)'
;PINVSYGYRLPRRGNTIDQANDDGYSRIADGDGDSFWKSNPYLDSYFTGEPDDAHPQWVVIDLGAIKPVNSIRIHWGTPCAERYRIEYWTEDDPMHLHQNSKDEWHLFPKGEANHSSGGDEYIRLSGKARSVRFLRILMSQSSGTSAERSNDIRDRLGFAIREIDVGRIDGQGRFHDCVHHAPDRHKQTVIYVSSTDPWHRPTDIDYGVEQPGLDFVLRGELTNGLPVLVPVGVLYGTPETATAEIKYLLKRQYPLEGIELGEEPDGQWVSPEGYAALYAGVAHRLSELSSSLKLGGPSLQNFESQLLTWPDASGDRSWMNRFLKYIRTAGCPFDFFSFEFYPFDDICSDSAPQLLEVPKRLGAMVASLRADGVPATIPWFMTEYGYSVFAGRHEVDIPGALFNADTVGAFLTLQGSKAYQYGYEPNYLVDELKCSWGNLMMLQLNPKNDQVNRLSAYYAAQLITKEWMQRMNETHDIFPVTVKQRKPTSSSAVTVYALRRPDKQWALLAINKHLNRSARLNVEFKFSGAQPPARLAGQVEVIQFSREQYAWRDDGPNGHPIRSLPPVHLTREASSSYELPPYSLTVLRGKLPDSR
;
A
#
# COMPACT_ATOMS: atom_id res chain seq x y z
N PRO A 1 -0.62 19.06 23.73
CA PRO A 1 -0.47 17.68 23.20
C PRO A 1 -1.56 17.47 22.14
N ILE A 2 -1.26 16.74 21.07
CA ILE A 2 -2.16 16.37 19.99
C ILE A 2 -2.63 14.94 20.29
N ASN A 3 -3.76 14.81 20.98
CA ASN A 3 -4.29 13.50 21.38
C ASN A 3 -5.34 12.96 20.39
N VAL A 4 -5.87 13.84 19.53
CA VAL A 4 -6.87 13.50 18.51
C VAL A 4 -6.48 14.26 17.24
N SER A 5 -6.65 13.62 16.09
CA SER A 5 -6.51 14.20 14.77
C SER A 5 -7.70 13.80 13.90
N TYR A 6 -7.88 14.52 12.78
CA TYR A 6 -8.98 14.30 11.85
C TYR A 6 -8.46 14.38 10.41
N GLY A 7 -9.13 13.66 9.52
CA GLY A 7 -8.99 13.87 8.07
C GLY A 7 -9.66 15.17 7.60
N TYR A 8 -9.32 15.60 6.39
CA TYR A 8 -9.96 16.73 5.72
C TYR A 8 -10.40 16.31 4.32
N ARG A 9 -11.61 16.73 3.93
CA ARG A 9 -12.09 16.57 2.57
C ARG A 9 -11.35 17.53 1.65
N LEU A 10 -10.95 17.05 0.47
CA LEU A 10 -10.36 17.90 -0.55
C LEU A 10 -11.48 18.50 -1.41
N PRO A 11 -11.78 19.81 -1.30
CA PRO A 11 -12.89 20.43 -2.00
C PRO A 11 -12.71 20.40 -3.53
N ARG A 12 -11.45 20.31 -4.00
CA ARG A 12 -11.04 20.35 -5.41
C ARG A 12 -10.70 18.97 -6.00
N ARG A 13 -11.26 17.87 -5.47
CA ARG A 13 -10.91 16.50 -5.91
C ARG A 13 -11.40 16.17 -7.33
N GLY A 14 -10.64 15.32 -8.01
CA GLY A 14 -10.96 14.88 -9.38
C GLY A 14 -11.33 13.42 -9.52
N ASN A 15 -11.03 12.58 -8.52
CA ASN A 15 -11.33 11.15 -8.57
C ASN A 15 -12.78 10.87 -8.16
N THR A 16 -13.50 10.10 -8.98
CA THR A 16 -14.81 9.53 -8.61
C THR A 16 -14.66 8.40 -7.59
N ILE A 17 -13.58 7.61 -7.72
CA ILE A 17 -13.20 6.49 -6.86
C ILE A 17 -11.79 6.79 -6.35
N ASP A 18 -11.58 6.91 -5.03
CA ASP A 18 -10.28 7.30 -4.44
C ASP A 18 -9.37 6.14 -4.07
N GLN A 19 -9.80 4.90 -4.33
CA GLN A 19 -9.08 3.69 -3.88
C GLN A 19 -8.97 3.63 -2.35
N ALA A 20 -9.90 4.28 -1.63
CA ALA A 20 -10.01 4.23 -0.17
C ALA A 20 -11.48 4.01 0.22
N ASN A 21 -12.08 4.89 1.04
CA ASN A 21 -13.47 4.77 1.47
C ASN A 21 -14.49 5.02 0.35
N ASP A 22 -14.04 5.58 -0.77
CA ASP A 22 -14.84 5.99 -1.91
C ASP A 22 -16.02 6.88 -1.52
N ASP A 23 -15.96 7.66 -0.45
CA ASP A 23 -17.13 8.40 0.06
C ASP A 23 -17.21 9.86 -0.45
N GLY A 24 -16.56 10.13 -1.58
CA GLY A 24 -16.62 11.39 -2.32
C GLY A 24 -17.14 11.22 -3.76
N TYR A 25 -16.91 12.23 -4.60
CA TYR A 25 -17.19 12.21 -6.04
C TYR A 25 -16.27 13.21 -6.76
N SER A 26 -16.12 13.06 -8.08
CA SER A 26 -15.30 13.95 -8.89
C SER A 26 -15.99 15.31 -9.05
N ARG A 27 -15.25 16.41 -8.98
CA ARG A 27 -15.78 17.73 -9.34
C ARG A 27 -15.90 17.95 -10.85
N ILE A 28 -15.38 17.04 -11.68
CA ILE A 28 -15.32 17.21 -13.14
C ILE A 28 -16.64 16.82 -13.84
N ALA A 29 -17.52 16.12 -13.14
CA ALA A 29 -18.80 15.66 -13.68
C ALA A 29 -19.91 15.73 -12.62
N ASP A 30 -19.86 16.68 -11.68
CA ASP A 30 -20.85 16.73 -10.59
C ASP A 30 -22.14 17.47 -10.95
N GLY A 31 -22.17 18.08 -12.14
CA GLY A 31 -23.27 18.88 -12.65
C GLY A 31 -23.28 20.30 -12.10
N ASP A 32 -22.23 20.72 -11.41
CA ASP A 32 -22.10 22.05 -10.81
C ASP A 32 -20.98 22.85 -11.51
N GLY A 33 -21.38 23.78 -12.37
CA GLY A 33 -20.47 24.64 -13.11
C GLY A 33 -19.69 25.66 -12.26
N ASP A 34 -19.99 25.79 -10.96
CA ASP A 34 -19.25 26.61 -10.00
C ASP A 34 -18.19 25.79 -9.23
N SER A 35 -18.28 24.46 -9.29
CA SER A 35 -17.32 23.52 -8.72
C SER A 35 -16.15 23.28 -9.70
N PHE A 36 -15.03 22.77 -9.20
CA PHE A 36 -13.91 22.37 -10.05
C PHE A 36 -12.96 21.37 -9.39
N TRP A 37 -12.38 20.50 -10.21
CA TRP A 37 -11.13 19.82 -9.86
C TRP A 37 -9.96 20.74 -10.12
N LYS A 38 -8.90 20.61 -9.32
CA LYS A 38 -7.60 21.20 -9.60
C LYS A 38 -6.47 20.19 -9.35
N SER A 39 -5.50 20.13 -10.26
CA SER A 39 -4.31 19.30 -10.11
C SER A 39 -3.40 19.80 -8.99
N ASN A 40 -2.50 18.94 -8.50
CA ASN A 40 -1.56 19.31 -7.44
C ASN A 40 -0.61 20.42 -7.92
N PRO A 41 -0.62 21.62 -7.28
CA PRO A 41 0.19 22.76 -7.74
C PRO A 41 1.69 22.56 -7.48
N TYR A 42 2.10 21.60 -6.64
CA TYR A 42 3.51 21.33 -6.35
C TYR A 42 4.23 20.55 -7.45
N LEU A 43 3.51 20.10 -8.48
CA LEU A 43 4.07 19.52 -9.70
C LEU A 43 4.42 20.57 -10.77
N ASP A 44 4.05 21.83 -10.52
CA ASP A 44 4.32 22.96 -11.41
C ASP A 44 5.81 23.33 -11.43
N SER A 45 6.29 23.88 -12.55
CA SER A 45 7.66 24.33 -12.75
C SER A 45 8.14 25.31 -11.70
N TYR A 46 7.23 26.09 -11.10
CA TYR A 46 7.55 26.96 -9.97
C TYR A 46 8.17 26.22 -8.77
N PHE A 47 7.67 25.02 -8.45
CA PHE A 47 8.15 24.23 -7.30
C PHE A 47 9.19 23.18 -7.68
N THR A 48 9.07 22.57 -8.85
CA THR A 48 9.98 21.51 -9.30
C THR A 48 11.26 22.10 -9.92
N GLY A 49 11.20 23.31 -10.47
CA GLY A 49 12.27 23.91 -11.26
C GLY A 49 12.46 23.26 -12.64
N GLU A 50 11.57 22.35 -13.04
CA GLU A 50 11.59 21.63 -14.30
C GLU A 50 10.61 22.24 -15.31
N PRO A 51 10.77 22.01 -16.63
CA PRO A 51 9.82 22.49 -17.62
C PRO A 51 8.38 21.98 -17.37
N ASP A 52 7.36 22.76 -17.77
CA ASP A 52 5.94 22.44 -17.55
C ASP A 52 5.52 21.07 -18.12
N ASP A 53 6.18 20.60 -19.18
CA ASP A 53 5.91 19.32 -19.82
C ASP A 53 6.63 18.13 -19.19
N ALA A 54 7.44 18.35 -18.14
CA ALA A 54 8.10 17.27 -17.39
C ALA A 54 7.10 16.46 -16.55
N HIS A 55 6.05 17.12 -16.05
CA HIS A 55 5.03 16.51 -15.18
C HIS A 55 3.62 16.73 -15.74
N PRO A 56 3.29 16.17 -16.92
CA PRO A 56 1.99 16.37 -17.51
C PRO A 56 0.90 15.79 -16.61
N GLN A 57 -0.17 16.55 -16.42
CA GLN A 57 -1.33 16.14 -15.64
C GLN A 57 -2.36 15.49 -16.56
N TRP A 58 -3.14 14.55 -16.06
CA TRP A 58 -4.11 13.85 -16.88
C TRP A 58 -5.45 13.64 -16.19
N VAL A 59 -6.48 13.53 -17.01
CA VAL A 59 -7.84 13.10 -16.62
C VAL A 59 -8.24 11.95 -17.52
N VAL A 60 -8.57 10.79 -16.93
CA VAL A 60 -9.14 9.63 -17.63
C VAL A 60 -10.63 9.55 -17.32
N ILE A 61 -11.42 9.31 -18.37
CA ILE A 61 -12.88 9.20 -18.30
C ILE A 61 -13.24 7.80 -18.76
N ASP A 62 -13.88 7.00 -17.89
CA ASP A 62 -14.49 5.71 -18.25
C ASP A 62 -15.98 5.90 -18.52
N LEU A 63 -16.39 5.79 -19.78
CA LEU A 63 -17.79 5.89 -20.20
C LEU A 63 -18.65 4.68 -19.77
N GLY A 64 -18.06 3.69 -19.09
CA GLY A 64 -18.68 2.45 -18.58
C GLY A 64 -18.95 1.40 -19.67
N ALA A 65 -19.02 1.84 -20.92
CA ALA A 65 -19.19 0.99 -22.09
C ALA A 65 -18.60 1.68 -23.33
N ILE A 66 -18.39 0.90 -24.39
CA ILE A 66 -17.97 1.43 -25.69
C ILE A 66 -19.12 2.29 -26.26
N LYS A 67 -18.84 3.58 -26.48
CA LYS A 67 -19.78 4.57 -27.05
C LYS A 67 -19.19 5.25 -28.30
N PRO A 68 -20.02 5.73 -29.23
CA PRO A 68 -19.53 6.48 -30.39
C PRO A 68 -19.13 7.90 -29.98
N VAL A 69 -17.84 8.24 -30.06
CA VAL A 69 -17.28 9.54 -29.68
C VAL A 69 -16.65 10.24 -30.88
N ASN A 70 -16.97 11.51 -31.08
CA ASN A 70 -16.27 12.39 -32.03
C ASN A 70 -16.16 13.83 -31.56
N SER A 71 -16.65 14.17 -30.38
CA SER A 71 -16.63 15.54 -29.86
C SER A 71 -16.58 15.54 -28.34
N ILE A 72 -16.00 16.60 -27.80
CA ILE A 72 -15.83 16.84 -26.36
C ILE A 72 -16.05 18.33 -26.10
N ARG A 73 -16.58 18.64 -24.92
CA ARG A 73 -16.61 19.97 -24.34
C ARG A 73 -15.81 19.94 -23.05
N ILE A 74 -14.89 20.90 -22.90
CA ILE A 74 -14.14 21.08 -21.67
C ILE A 74 -14.52 22.44 -21.11
N HIS A 75 -15.11 22.43 -19.92
CA HIS A 75 -15.38 23.64 -19.16
C HIS A 75 -14.18 23.90 -18.25
N TRP A 76 -13.20 24.65 -18.76
CA TRP A 76 -12.00 24.94 -18.00
C TRP A 76 -12.30 25.78 -16.75
N GLY A 77 -11.60 25.45 -15.68
CA GLY A 77 -11.43 26.33 -14.52
C GLY A 77 -10.26 27.29 -14.74
N THR A 78 -9.74 27.82 -13.65
CA THR A 78 -8.56 28.70 -13.69
C THR A 78 -7.54 28.24 -12.65
N PRO A 79 -6.30 27.90 -13.04
CA PRO A 79 -5.73 27.96 -14.41
C PRO A 79 -6.26 26.87 -15.37
N CYS A 80 -6.16 27.11 -16.68
CA CYS A 80 -6.55 26.16 -17.73
C CYS A 80 -5.33 25.60 -18.47
N ALA A 81 -5.50 24.54 -19.26
CA ALA A 81 -4.41 24.02 -20.09
C ALA A 81 -4.31 24.80 -21.41
N GLU A 82 -3.16 25.40 -21.70
CA GLU A 82 -2.86 26.03 -22.98
C GLU A 82 -2.41 24.98 -24.02
N ARG A 83 -1.72 23.94 -23.57
CA ARG A 83 -1.33 22.77 -24.36
C ARG A 83 -1.88 21.49 -23.77
N TYR A 84 -2.61 20.74 -24.57
CA TYR A 84 -3.13 19.43 -24.19
C TYR A 84 -3.37 18.51 -25.39
N ARG A 85 -3.47 17.22 -25.10
CA ARG A 85 -3.84 16.16 -26.03
C ARG A 85 -5.07 15.42 -25.53
N ILE A 86 -5.93 15.02 -26.46
CA ILE A 86 -7.10 14.19 -26.21
C ILE A 86 -6.91 12.88 -26.92
N GLU A 87 -6.95 11.81 -26.14
CA GLU A 87 -6.53 10.47 -26.54
C GLU A 87 -7.59 9.43 -26.17
N TYR A 88 -7.57 8.29 -26.84
CA TYR A 88 -8.45 7.16 -26.52
C TYR A 88 -7.65 5.88 -26.36
N TRP A 89 -8.19 4.97 -25.58
CA TRP A 89 -7.66 3.63 -25.36
C TRP A 89 -8.45 2.59 -26.16
N THR A 90 -7.78 1.55 -26.64
CA THR A 90 -8.40 0.47 -27.43
C THR A 90 -8.36 -0.90 -26.80
N GLU A 91 -7.48 -1.13 -25.83
CA GLU A 91 -7.35 -2.41 -25.14
C GLU A 91 -8.35 -2.49 -23.96
N ASP A 92 -8.08 -3.35 -22.98
CA ASP A 92 -8.88 -3.50 -21.76
C ASP A 92 -8.78 -2.26 -20.84
N ASP A 93 -8.74 -2.43 -19.53
CA ASP A 93 -8.70 -1.30 -18.60
C ASP A 93 -7.31 -0.64 -18.56
N PRO A 94 -7.17 0.65 -18.92
CA PRO A 94 -5.87 1.35 -18.87
C PRO A 94 -5.32 1.53 -17.46
N MET A 95 -6.11 1.29 -16.41
CA MET A 95 -5.69 1.36 -15.00
C MET A 95 -5.07 0.04 -14.50
N HIS A 96 -5.29 -1.08 -15.20
CA HIS A 96 -4.85 -2.42 -14.79
C HIS A 96 -3.98 -3.05 -15.87
N LEU A 97 -2.71 -2.66 -15.89
CA LEU A 97 -1.78 -3.00 -16.97
C LEU A 97 -1.26 -4.43 -16.88
N HIS A 98 -0.98 -5.04 -18.05
CA HIS A 98 -0.45 -6.39 -18.15
C HIS A 98 0.88 -6.43 -18.92
N GLN A 99 1.76 -7.37 -18.58
CA GLN A 99 3.08 -7.48 -19.21
C GLN A 99 3.03 -7.70 -20.73
N ASN A 100 2.03 -8.44 -21.20
CA ASN A 100 1.93 -8.89 -22.60
C ASN A 100 1.01 -8.02 -23.47
N SER A 101 0.40 -6.96 -22.92
CA SER A 101 -0.50 -6.09 -23.66
C SER A 101 0.24 -4.97 -24.39
N LYS A 102 -0.32 -4.52 -25.52
CA LYS A 102 0.18 -3.37 -26.30
C LYS A 102 -0.51 -2.10 -25.84
N ASP A 103 -0.26 -1.80 -24.58
CA ASP A 103 -0.85 -0.71 -23.81
C ASP A 103 -0.42 0.66 -24.35
N GLU A 104 -1.25 1.31 -25.16
CA GLU A 104 -0.95 2.62 -25.75
C GLU A 104 -2.19 3.53 -25.87
N TRP A 105 -1.99 4.82 -25.55
CA TRP A 105 -2.97 5.87 -25.78
C TRP A 105 -2.86 6.41 -27.21
N HIS A 106 -3.98 6.47 -27.92
CA HIS A 106 -4.03 6.96 -29.30
C HIS A 106 -4.61 8.37 -29.40
N LEU A 107 -3.87 9.27 -30.04
CA LEU A 107 -4.32 10.65 -30.29
C LEU A 107 -5.54 10.69 -31.22
N PHE A 108 -6.57 11.44 -30.85
CA PHE A 108 -7.65 11.74 -31.79
C PHE A 108 -7.15 12.62 -32.95
N PRO A 109 -7.66 12.46 -34.19
CA PRO A 109 -7.18 13.22 -35.35
C PRO A 109 -7.18 14.75 -35.20
N LYS A 110 -8.05 15.30 -34.34
CA LYS A 110 -8.12 16.71 -33.97
C LYS A 110 -8.07 16.90 -32.45
N GLY A 111 -7.36 16.01 -31.76
CA GLY A 111 -7.24 15.99 -30.30
C GLY A 111 -6.07 16.80 -29.75
N GLU A 112 -5.25 17.43 -30.58
CA GLU A 112 -4.11 18.23 -30.13
C GLU A 112 -4.47 19.72 -30.10
N ALA A 113 -4.19 20.37 -28.97
CA ALA A 113 -4.30 21.81 -28.79
C ALA A 113 -2.96 22.36 -28.29
N ASN A 114 -2.45 23.41 -28.96
CA ASN A 114 -1.16 24.02 -28.63
C ASN A 114 -1.26 25.47 -28.13
N HIS A 115 -2.44 26.10 -28.28
CA HIS A 115 -2.72 27.49 -27.94
C HIS A 115 -4.18 27.66 -27.51
N SER A 116 -4.62 26.86 -26.53
CA SER A 116 -5.96 27.00 -25.95
C SER A 116 -6.05 28.26 -25.09
N SER A 117 -7.20 28.93 -25.13
CA SER A 117 -7.49 30.11 -24.31
C SER A 117 -8.27 29.78 -23.02
N GLY A 118 -8.62 28.50 -22.82
CA GLY A 118 -9.51 28.07 -21.76
C GLY A 118 -10.96 28.49 -21.97
N GLY A 119 -11.72 28.60 -20.88
CA GLY A 119 -13.17 28.84 -20.89
C GLY A 119 -13.96 27.58 -21.27
N ASP A 120 -15.10 27.76 -21.94
CA ASP A 120 -15.91 26.65 -22.44
C ASP A 120 -15.46 26.29 -23.87
N GLU A 121 -14.67 25.23 -24.00
CA GLU A 121 -14.10 24.82 -25.28
C GLU A 121 -14.83 23.62 -25.88
N TYR A 122 -15.38 23.79 -27.09
CA TYR A 122 -15.95 22.70 -27.88
C TYR A 122 -14.97 22.22 -28.95
N ILE A 123 -14.69 20.91 -28.96
CA ILE A 123 -13.70 20.32 -29.86
C ILE A 123 -14.32 19.18 -30.66
N ARG A 124 -14.22 19.29 -31.99
CA ARG A 124 -14.57 18.22 -32.93
C ARG A 124 -13.39 17.27 -33.11
N LEU A 125 -13.26 16.27 -32.23
CA LEU A 125 -12.15 15.30 -32.18
C LEU A 125 -11.91 14.53 -33.49
N SER A 126 -12.97 14.20 -34.23
CA SER A 126 -12.87 13.47 -35.49
C SER A 126 -14.07 13.72 -36.40
N GLY A 127 -13.89 13.52 -37.72
CA GLY A 127 -15.00 13.59 -38.67
C GLY A 127 -16.03 12.48 -38.47
N LYS A 128 -15.56 11.23 -38.32
CA LYS A 128 -16.37 10.05 -38.02
C LYS A 128 -16.23 9.67 -36.55
N ALA A 129 -17.33 9.24 -35.93
CA ALA A 129 -17.30 8.72 -34.57
C ALA A 129 -16.41 7.47 -34.47
N ARG A 130 -15.62 7.43 -33.39
CA ARG A 130 -14.82 6.27 -32.99
C ARG A 130 -15.54 5.56 -31.85
N SER A 131 -15.40 4.24 -31.80
CA SER A 131 -15.88 3.42 -30.69
C SER A 131 -14.90 3.54 -29.53
N VAL A 132 -15.30 4.20 -28.45
CA VAL A 132 -14.41 4.56 -27.32
C VAL A 132 -15.12 4.25 -26.01
N ARG A 133 -14.41 3.61 -25.09
CA ARG A 133 -14.81 3.50 -23.68
C ARG A 133 -14.01 4.47 -22.81
N PHE A 134 -12.68 4.41 -22.92
CA PHE A 134 -11.79 5.28 -22.16
C PHE A 134 -11.22 6.40 -23.02
N LEU A 135 -11.29 7.62 -22.49
CA LEU A 135 -10.70 8.82 -23.07
C LEU A 135 -9.77 9.46 -22.03
N ARG A 136 -8.65 10.03 -22.49
CA ARG A 136 -7.72 10.79 -21.64
C ARG A 136 -7.51 12.19 -22.18
N ILE A 137 -7.51 13.17 -21.28
CA ILE A 137 -6.98 14.51 -21.53
C ILE A 137 -5.60 14.57 -20.86
N LEU A 138 -4.55 14.80 -21.64
CA LEU A 138 -3.17 14.95 -21.17
C LEU A 138 -2.75 16.42 -21.31
N MET A 139 -2.51 17.10 -20.20
CA MET A 139 -2.24 18.53 -20.13
C MET A 139 -0.77 18.76 -19.79
N SER A 140 -0.08 19.58 -20.57
CA SER A 140 1.39 19.77 -20.46
C SER A 140 1.84 21.21 -20.36
N GLN A 141 0.94 22.19 -20.49
CA GLN A 141 1.28 23.60 -20.28
C GLN A 141 0.10 24.35 -19.69
N SER A 142 0.30 24.97 -18.53
CA SER A 142 -0.72 25.73 -17.80
C SER A 142 -0.74 27.20 -18.22
N SER A 143 -1.91 27.86 -18.10
CA SER A 143 -2.06 29.29 -18.35
C SER A 143 -1.42 30.18 -17.28
N GLY A 144 -1.11 29.66 -16.09
CA GLY A 144 -0.53 30.47 -15.01
C GLY A 144 -1.48 31.55 -14.47
N THR A 145 -2.79 31.44 -14.74
CA THR A 145 -3.80 32.45 -14.40
C THR A 145 -4.56 32.10 -13.12
N SER A 146 -5.18 33.09 -12.48
CA SER A 146 -6.08 32.87 -11.33
C SER A 146 -7.37 33.67 -11.50
N ALA A 147 -8.49 33.11 -11.01
CA ALA A 147 -9.79 33.75 -11.02
C ALA A 147 -9.90 34.88 -9.98
N GLU A 148 -9.12 34.80 -8.89
CA GLU A 148 -9.15 35.75 -7.78
C GLU A 148 -7.81 36.46 -7.59
N ARG A 149 -7.85 37.64 -6.95
CA ARG A 149 -6.63 38.33 -6.50
C ARG A 149 -6.12 37.70 -5.21
N SER A 150 -5.50 36.53 -5.32
CA SER A 150 -4.78 35.88 -4.23
C SER A 150 -3.28 36.20 -4.28
N ASN A 151 -2.68 36.28 -3.09
CA ASN A 151 -1.22 36.34 -2.92
C ASN A 151 -0.59 34.94 -2.84
N ASP A 152 -1.41 33.89 -2.73
CA ASP A 152 -0.93 32.53 -2.79
C ASP A 152 -0.64 32.14 -4.23
N ILE A 153 0.63 31.91 -4.55
CA ILE A 153 1.05 31.54 -5.89
C ILE A 153 0.35 30.27 -6.38
N ARG A 154 0.02 29.34 -5.47
CA ARG A 154 -0.62 28.06 -5.79
C ARG A 154 -1.96 28.23 -6.49
N ASP A 155 -2.66 29.36 -6.31
CA ASP A 155 -3.93 29.63 -7.01
C ASP A 155 -3.76 29.91 -8.51
N ARG A 156 -2.52 30.06 -8.99
CA ARG A 156 -2.17 30.26 -10.41
C ARG A 156 -1.54 29.02 -11.05
N LEU A 157 -1.25 27.98 -10.28
CA LEU A 157 -0.45 26.83 -10.72
C LEU A 157 -1.32 25.59 -10.94
N GLY A 158 -0.83 24.66 -11.76
CA GLY A 158 -1.53 23.44 -12.12
C GLY A 158 -2.62 23.63 -13.18
N PHE A 159 -3.67 22.81 -13.13
CA PHE A 159 -4.76 22.80 -14.10
C PHE A 159 -6.09 22.64 -13.38
N ALA A 160 -7.14 23.30 -13.84
CA ALA A 160 -8.48 23.18 -13.27
C ALA A 160 -9.53 22.91 -14.36
N ILE A 161 -10.46 22.01 -14.05
CA ILE A 161 -11.61 21.68 -14.91
C ILE A 161 -12.86 21.73 -14.04
N ARG A 162 -13.86 22.50 -14.52
CA ARG A 162 -15.18 22.62 -13.89
C ARG A 162 -16.07 21.46 -14.28
N GLU A 163 -16.18 21.19 -15.58
CA GLU A 163 -17.06 20.16 -16.13
C GLU A 163 -16.51 19.60 -17.45
N ILE A 164 -16.90 18.37 -17.82
CA ILE A 164 -16.60 17.78 -19.13
C ILE A 164 -17.83 17.08 -19.70
N ASP A 165 -18.18 17.41 -20.96
CA ASP A 165 -19.06 16.58 -21.76
C ASP A 165 -18.28 15.78 -22.81
N VAL A 166 -18.59 14.49 -23.00
CA VAL A 166 -17.98 13.64 -24.04
C VAL A 166 -19.07 12.96 -24.83
N GLY A 167 -19.02 13.01 -26.16
CA GLY A 167 -19.98 12.25 -26.94
C GLY A 167 -19.94 12.48 -28.44
N ARG A 168 -21.14 12.53 -29.02
CA ARG A 168 -21.32 12.60 -30.46
C ARG A 168 -22.13 13.81 -30.87
N ILE A 169 -21.60 14.63 -31.78
CA ILE A 169 -22.46 15.49 -32.61
C ILE A 169 -22.91 14.73 -33.85
N ASP A 170 -24.22 14.74 -34.10
CA ASP A 170 -24.87 14.07 -35.22
C ASP A 170 -24.86 14.94 -36.50
N GLY A 171 -25.46 14.41 -37.58
CA GLY A 171 -25.53 15.12 -38.87
C GLY A 171 -26.43 16.36 -38.85
N GLN A 172 -27.20 16.58 -37.78
CA GLN A 172 -28.08 17.73 -37.57
C GLN A 172 -27.43 18.79 -36.68
N GLY A 173 -26.19 18.57 -36.24
CA GLY A 173 -25.48 19.48 -35.33
C GLY A 173 -25.91 19.35 -33.87
N ARG A 174 -26.66 18.32 -33.49
CA ARG A 174 -27.03 18.08 -32.08
C ARG A 174 -25.95 17.28 -31.38
N PHE A 175 -25.46 17.80 -30.25
CA PHE A 175 -24.53 17.09 -29.38
C PHE A 175 -25.31 16.16 -28.44
N HIS A 176 -24.91 14.89 -28.43
CA HIS A 176 -25.41 13.85 -27.55
C HIS A 176 -24.28 13.52 -26.57
N ASP A 177 -24.42 14.04 -25.37
CA ASP A 177 -23.49 13.78 -24.29
C ASP A 177 -23.65 12.34 -23.77
N CYS A 178 -22.53 11.73 -23.44
CA CYS A 178 -22.41 10.38 -22.91
C CYS A 178 -21.95 10.37 -21.45
N VAL A 179 -21.59 11.53 -20.89
CA VAL A 179 -21.22 11.71 -19.50
C VAL A 179 -22.49 11.79 -18.65
N HIS A 180 -22.43 11.20 -17.46
CA HIS A 180 -23.47 11.32 -16.45
C HIS A 180 -22.99 12.29 -15.39
N HIS A 181 -23.66 13.44 -15.32
CA HIS A 181 -23.34 14.50 -14.38
C HIS A 181 -24.16 14.36 -13.10
N ALA A 182 -23.49 14.08 -11.97
CA ALA A 182 -24.14 13.94 -10.68
C ALA A 182 -23.14 14.11 -9.52
N PRO A 183 -23.54 14.75 -8.40
CA PRO A 183 -22.73 14.87 -7.19
C PRO A 183 -22.81 13.58 -6.35
N ASP A 184 -22.62 12.42 -6.99
CA ASP A 184 -22.80 11.09 -6.43
C ASP A 184 -22.01 10.09 -7.26
N ARG A 185 -20.98 9.47 -6.66
CA ARG A 185 -20.10 8.51 -7.35
C ARG A 185 -20.82 7.35 -8.04
N HIS A 186 -21.96 6.92 -7.50
CA HIS A 186 -22.71 5.78 -8.04
C HIS A 186 -23.56 6.16 -9.25
N LYS A 187 -23.72 7.46 -9.51
CA LYS A 187 -24.50 8.02 -10.62
C LYS A 187 -23.63 8.76 -11.63
N GLN A 188 -22.43 9.17 -11.21
CA GLN A 188 -21.48 9.91 -12.02
C GLN A 188 -20.74 8.99 -12.99
N THR A 189 -20.35 9.52 -14.16
CA THR A 189 -19.31 8.88 -14.98
C THR A 189 -18.00 8.78 -14.21
N VAL A 190 -17.35 7.63 -14.24
CA VAL A 190 -16.10 7.41 -13.49
C VAL A 190 -14.97 8.23 -14.10
N ILE A 191 -14.34 9.04 -13.26
CA ILE A 191 -13.20 9.90 -13.60
C ILE A 191 -12.02 9.59 -12.69
N TYR A 192 -10.84 9.47 -13.29
CA TYR A 192 -9.55 9.37 -12.61
C TYR A 192 -8.66 10.55 -12.99
N VAL A 193 -7.86 11.05 -12.05
CA VAL A 193 -6.94 12.16 -12.27
C VAL A 193 -5.54 11.83 -11.79
N SER A 194 -4.53 12.43 -12.42
CA SER A 194 -3.11 12.24 -12.08
C SER A 194 -2.74 12.71 -10.68
N SER A 195 -3.41 13.75 -10.19
CA SER A 195 -3.17 14.36 -8.89
C SER A 195 -4.32 15.27 -8.49
N THR A 196 -4.38 15.68 -7.23
CA THR A 196 -5.36 16.63 -6.70
C THR A 196 -4.66 17.69 -5.85
N ASP A 197 -5.13 18.94 -5.92
CA ASP A 197 -4.72 20.02 -5.03
C ASP A 197 -5.02 19.64 -3.57
N PRO A 198 -4.00 19.45 -2.70
CA PRO A 198 -4.17 19.04 -1.31
C PRO A 198 -4.73 20.17 -0.42
N TRP A 199 -4.96 21.36 -0.98
CA TRP A 199 -5.53 22.49 -0.26
C TRP A 199 -6.90 22.17 0.34
N HIS A 200 -7.09 22.57 1.59
CA HIS A 200 -8.33 22.42 2.35
C HIS A 200 -8.47 23.57 3.36
N ARG A 201 -9.67 23.75 3.89
CA ARG A 201 -10.03 24.77 4.89
C ARG A 201 -10.32 24.11 6.24
N PRO A 202 -10.34 24.90 7.33
CA PRO A 202 -10.84 24.41 8.61
C PRO A 202 -12.27 23.84 8.55
N THR A 203 -13.11 24.33 7.64
CA THR A 203 -14.49 23.84 7.45
C THR A 203 -14.57 22.51 6.70
N ASP A 204 -13.48 22.08 6.05
CA ASP A 204 -13.44 20.82 5.30
C ASP A 204 -13.05 19.63 6.19
N ILE A 205 -12.93 19.84 7.50
CA ILE A 205 -12.66 18.77 8.48
C ILE A 205 -13.72 17.68 8.41
N ASP A 206 -13.28 16.42 8.43
CA ASP A 206 -14.15 15.25 8.50
C ASP A 206 -14.13 14.64 9.90
N TYR A 207 -15.17 14.93 10.68
CA TYR A 207 -15.35 14.37 12.01
C TYR A 207 -15.68 12.86 12.00
N GLY A 208 -16.03 12.29 10.84
CA GLY A 208 -16.22 10.85 10.66
C GLY A 208 -14.91 10.08 10.57
N VAL A 209 -13.77 10.77 10.39
CA VAL A 209 -12.43 10.18 10.29
C VAL A 209 -11.58 10.67 11.48
N GLU A 210 -12.09 10.45 12.69
CA GLU A 210 -11.33 10.65 13.92
C GLU A 210 -10.20 9.63 14.03
N GLN A 211 -9.00 10.08 14.39
CA GLN A 211 -7.81 9.24 14.56
C GLN A 211 -7.09 9.57 15.87
N PRO A 212 -6.37 8.60 16.49
CA PRO A 212 -5.53 8.90 17.63
C PRO A 212 -4.42 9.87 17.22
N GLY A 213 -4.30 10.97 17.95
CA GLY A 213 -3.27 11.96 17.67
C GLY A 213 -1.86 11.48 18.03
N LEU A 214 -0.84 12.15 17.49
CA LEU A 214 0.59 11.81 17.69
C LEU A 214 0.98 11.61 19.18
N ASP A 215 0.50 12.47 20.08
CA ASP A 215 0.81 12.33 21.51
C ASP A 215 0.08 11.19 22.19
N PHE A 216 -1.12 10.82 21.71
CA PHE A 216 -1.84 9.66 22.22
C PHE A 216 -1.06 8.38 21.95
N VAL A 217 -0.58 8.21 20.72
CA VAL A 217 0.20 7.04 20.30
C VAL A 217 1.58 7.03 20.97
N LEU A 218 2.34 8.12 20.87
CA LEU A 218 3.77 8.15 21.22
C LEU A 218 4.06 8.27 22.72
N ARG A 219 3.07 8.66 23.53
CA ARG A 219 3.17 8.61 25.00
C ARG A 219 2.61 7.33 25.60
N GLY A 220 1.89 6.55 24.80
CA GLY A 220 1.34 5.26 25.22
C GLY A 220 2.40 4.16 25.26
N GLU A 221 1.97 2.96 25.65
CA GLU A 221 2.84 1.77 25.66
C GLU A 221 2.87 1.04 24.30
N LEU A 222 2.16 1.57 23.30
CA LEU A 222 2.01 0.95 21.97
C LEU A 222 3.36 0.71 21.28
N THR A 223 4.29 1.65 21.42
CA THR A 223 5.64 1.55 20.82
C THR A 223 6.56 0.61 21.57
N ASN A 224 6.17 0.17 22.79
CA ASN A 224 7.04 -0.55 23.70
C ASN A 224 8.39 0.17 23.95
N GLY A 225 8.39 1.50 23.92
CA GLY A 225 9.61 2.30 24.06
C GLY A 225 10.61 2.15 22.91
N LEU A 226 10.19 1.58 21.78
CA LEU A 226 10.98 1.50 20.54
C LEU A 226 10.71 2.73 19.65
N PRO A 227 11.68 3.10 18.78
CA PRO A 227 11.45 4.13 17.78
C PRO A 227 10.32 3.77 16.82
N VAL A 228 9.57 4.78 16.37
CA VAL A 228 8.44 4.61 15.44
C VAL A 228 8.82 5.01 14.02
N LEU A 229 8.34 4.26 13.03
CA LEU A 229 8.26 4.75 11.66
C LEU A 229 7.03 5.67 11.57
N VAL A 230 7.20 6.88 11.05
CA VAL A 230 6.11 7.87 10.97
C VAL A 230 5.84 8.21 9.50
N PRO A 231 4.62 8.02 9.00
CA PRO A 231 4.26 8.46 7.66
C PRO A 231 4.00 9.96 7.62
N VAL A 232 4.26 10.60 6.48
CA VAL A 232 3.79 11.96 6.17
C VAL A 232 3.06 11.97 4.83
N GLY A 233 2.02 12.79 4.71
CA GLY A 233 1.29 12.95 3.45
C GLY A 233 2.15 13.62 2.37
N VAL A 234 2.23 12.99 1.19
CA VAL A 234 2.92 13.52 0.00
C VAL A 234 1.90 13.86 -1.10
N LEU A 235 1.08 12.91 -1.52
CA LEU A 235 0.14 13.09 -2.63
C LEU A 235 -1.04 14.00 -2.26
N TYR A 236 -1.62 13.78 -1.09
CA TYR A 236 -2.73 14.56 -0.52
C TYR A 236 -2.33 15.40 0.70
N GLY A 237 -1.03 15.58 0.90
CA GLY A 237 -0.46 16.49 1.89
C GLY A 237 0.27 17.65 1.23
N THR A 238 0.73 18.63 2.01
CA THR A 238 1.64 19.66 1.50
C THR A 238 3.04 19.51 2.10
N PRO A 239 4.09 19.98 1.41
CA PRO A 239 5.43 20.02 2.01
C PRO A 239 5.47 20.82 3.32
N GLU A 240 4.63 21.85 3.47
CA GLU A 240 4.50 22.61 4.72
C GLU A 240 3.89 21.79 5.85
N THR A 241 2.84 20.99 5.59
CA THR A 241 2.21 20.15 6.63
C THR A 241 3.16 19.05 7.08
N ALA A 242 3.84 18.37 6.14
CA ALA A 242 4.86 17.37 6.45
C ALA A 242 6.00 17.98 7.30
N THR A 243 6.51 19.15 6.90
CA THR A 243 7.55 19.86 7.67
C THR A 243 7.07 20.24 9.08
N ALA A 244 5.83 20.71 9.21
CA ALA A 244 5.26 21.09 10.50
C ALA A 244 5.10 19.89 11.45
N GLU A 245 4.65 18.75 10.93
CA GLU A 245 4.54 17.49 11.67
C GLU A 245 5.90 17.02 12.17
N ILE A 246 6.90 16.91 11.29
CA ILE A 246 8.23 16.43 11.69
C ILE A 246 8.91 17.41 12.65
N LYS A 247 8.76 18.71 12.43
CA LYS A 247 9.25 19.73 13.37
C LYS A 247 8.62 19.60 14.76
N TYR A 248 7.34 19.25 14.82
CA TYR A 248 6.66 18.97 16.08
C TYR A 248 7.26 17.75 16.78
N LEU A 249 7.42 16.63 16.07
CA LEU A 249 8.00 15.39 16.62
C LEU A 249 9.44 15.58 17.13
N LEU A 250 10.28 16.27 16.36
CA LEU A 250 11.65 16.60 16.76
C LEU A 250 11.68 17.48 18.03
N LYS A 251 10.81 18.50 18.10
CA LYS A 251 10.71 19.35 19.29
C LYS A 251 10.25 18.57 20.53
N ARG A 252 9.46 17.52 20.35
CA ARG A 252 9.03 16.61 21.43
C ARG A 252 10.07 15.57 21.79
N GLN A 253 11.14 15.44 21.01
CA GLN A 253 12.20 14.44 21.21
C GLN A 253 11.66 13.01 21.20
N TYR A 254 10.64 12.74 20.38
CA TYR A 254 10.17 11.36 20.19
C TYR A 254 11.21 10.54 19.42
N PRO A 255 11.44 9.26 19.78
CA PRO A 255 12.36 8.40 19.05
C PRO A 255 11.73 8.00 17.71
N LEU A 256 12.40 8.36 16.62
CA LEU A 256 11.94 8.08 15.26
C LEU A 256 12.86 7.04 14.61
N GLU A 257 12.27 6.00 14.03
CA GLU A 257 12.96 5.05 13.16
C GLU A 257 13.31 5.69 11.82
N GLY A 258 12.35 6.44 11.27
CA GLY A 258 12.42 7.09 9.97
C GLY A 258 11.10 7.81 9.65
N ILE A 259 11.10 8.58 8.57
CA ILE A 259 9.92 9.23 8.02
C ILE A 259 9.59 8.57 6.67
N GLU A 260 8.42 7.94 6.60
CA GLU A 260 7.90 7.33 5.38
C GLU A 260 7.16 8.39 4.55
N LEU A 261 7.62 8.61 3.33
CA LEU A 261 7.11 9.67 2.46
C LEU A 261 5.98 9.14 1.58
N GLY A 262 4.78 9.14 2.16
CA GLY A 262 3.51 8.77 1.54
C GLY A 262 3.30 7.27 1.35
N GLU A 263 2.11 6.95 0.85
CA GLU A 263 1.53 5.62 0.82
C GLU A 263 0.79 5.42 -0.51
N GLU A 264 0.93 4.21 -1.04
CA GLU A 264 0.32 3.62 -2.24
C GLU A 264 0.17 4.53 -3.47
N PRO A 265 1.19 5.32 -3.88
CA PRO A 265 1.05 6.15 -5.08
C PRO A 265 0.93 5.32 -6.36
N ASP A 266 1.40 4.07 -6.33
CA ASP A 266 1.27 3.10 -7.41
C ASP A 266 -0.17 2.59 -7.58
N GLY A 267 -0.87 2.32 -6.47
CA GLY A 267 -2.30 1.98 -6.45
C GLY A 267 -3.21 3.13 -6.85
N GLN A 268 -2.76 4.35 -6.62
CA GLN A 268 -3.46 5.58 -7.02
C GLN A 268 -3.09 6.05 -8.44
N TRP A 269 -2.40 5.19 -9.20
CA TRP A 269 -2.03 5.38 -10.61
C TRP A 269 -1.19 6.63 -10.88
N VAL A 270 -0.51 7.18 -9.87
CA VAL A 270 0.33 8.36 -10.04
C VAL A 270 1.53 8.02 -10.93
N SER A 271 1.90 8.93 -11.83
CA SER A 271 3.10 8.72 -12.64
C SER A 271 4.35 8.67 -11.74
N PRO A 272 5.34 7.81 -12.06
CA PRO A 272 6.55 7.69 -11.26
C PRO A 272 7.28 9.02 -11.09
N GLU A 273 7.41 9.80 -12.18
CA GLU A 273 8.10 11.09 -12.18
C GLU A 273 7.33 12.14 -11.39
N GLY A 274 6.00 12.17 -11.52
CA GLY A 274 5.17 13.09 -10.76
C GLY A 274 5.28 12.81 -9.25
N TYR A 275 5.14 11.55 -8.85
CA TYR A 275 5.32 11.20 -7.44
C TYR A 275 6.75 11.49 -6.96
N ALA A 276 7.77 11.19 -7.77
CA ALA A 276 9.16 11.45 -7.44
C ALA A 276 9.47 12.94 -7.26
N ALA A 277 8.84 13.84 -8.02
CA ALA A 277 8.96 15.28 -7.86
C ALA A 277 8.37 15.76 -6.52
N LEU A 278 7.19 15.24 -6.14
CA LEU A 278 6.58 15.53 -4.84
C LEU A 278 7.43 14.98 -3.69
N TYR A 279 7.90 13.74 -3.81
CA TYR A 279 8.83 13.11 -2.87
C TYR A 279 10.07 13.97 -2.68
N ALA A 280 10.71 14.42 -3.77
CA ALA A 280 11.90 15.26 -3.74
C ALA A 280 11.66 16.58 -3.00
N GLY A 281 10.54 17.25 -3.30
CA GLY A 281 10.17 18.50 -2.65
C GLY A 281 9.99 18.37 -1.14
N VAL A 282 9.39 17.27 -0.67
CA VAL A 282 9.25 16.99 0.77
C VAL A 282 10.60 16.58 1.38
N ALA A 283 11.32 15.66 0.75
CA ALA A 283 12.56 15.10 1.25
C ALA A 283 13.65 16.17 1.46
N HIS A 284 13.80 17.11 0.51
CA HIS A 284 14.74 18.22 0.65
C HIS A 284 14.41 19.12 1.85
N ARG A 285 13.14 19.50 2.03
CA ARG A 285 12.73 20.34 3.17
C ARG A 285 12.94 19.64 4.51
N LEU A 286 12.67 18.34 4.59
CA LEU A 286 12.92 17.56 5.81
C LEU A 286 14.42 17.41 6.08
N SER A 287 15.24 17.23 5.03
CA SER A 287 16.70 17.16 5.15
C SER A 287 17.30 18.48 5.66
N GLU A 288 16.75 19.63 5.23
CA GLU A 288 17.11 20.95 5.74
C GLU A 288 16.70 21.15 7.21
N LEU A 289 15.60 20.53 7.63
CA LEU A 289 15.11 20.60 9.00
C LEU A 289 16.01 19.84 9.99
N SER A 290 16.46 18.64 9.62
CA SER A 290 17.45 17.88 10.40
C SER A 290 18.12 16.78 9.57
N SER A 291 19.46 16.78 9.54
CA SER A 291 20.27 15.75 8.90
C SER A 291 20.26 14.39 9.62
N SER A 292 19.62 14.30 10.80
CA SER A 292 19.50 13.04 11.54
C SER A 292 18.30 12.19 11.11
N LEU A 293 17.40 12.75 10.29
CA LEU A 293 16.21 12.04 9.81
C LEU A 293 16.61 11.01 8.75
N LYS A 294 16.04 9.81 8.84
CA LYS A 294 16.07 8.84 7.76
C LYS A 294 14.79 8.97 6.96
N LEU A 295 14.90 9.14 5.66
CA LEU A 295 13.76 9.36 4.77
C LEU A 295 13.66 8.19 3.78
N GLY A 296 12.45 7.70 3.54
CA GLY A 296 12.22 6.51 2.73
C GLY A 296 10.77 6.34 2.32
N GLY A 297 10.43 5.16 1.81
CA GLY A 297 9.15 4.91 1.15
C GLY A 297 9.16 5.36 -0.33
N PRO A 298 8.01 5.59 -0.97
CA PRO A 298 6.66 5.41 -0.41
C PRO A 298 6.40 3.95 -0.04
N SER A 299 5.40 3.72 0.81
CA SER A 299 4.81 2.38 0.95
C SER A 299 4.14 2.01 -0.38
N LEU A 300 4.64 0.97 -1.07
CA LEU A 300 4.01 0.47 -2.31
C LEU A 300 3.02 -0.66 -2.03
N GLN A 301 1.98 -0.77 -2.86
CA GLN A 301 1.03 -1.88 -2.79
C GLN A 301 1.69 -3.24 -3.07
N ASN A 302 0.97 -4.30 -2.70
CA ASN A 302 1.29 -5.65 -3.16
C ASN A 302 1.03 -5.78 -4.67
N PHE A 303 1.94 -6.48 -5.37
CA PHE A 303 1.75 -6.85 -6.78
C PHE A 303 2.36 -8.21 -7.08
N GLU A 304 1.89 -8.85 -8.14
CA GLU A 304 2.21 -10.26 -8.41
C GLU A 304 3.58 -10.49 -9.02
N SER A 305 3.92 -9.75 -10.09
CA SER A 305 5.09 -10.05 -10.91
C SER A 305 5.94 -8.83 -11.22
N GLN A 306 5.33 -7.75 -11.69
CA GLN A 306 5.99 -6.47 -11.97
C GLN A 306 5.06 -5.32 -11.61
N LEU A 307 5.64 -4.24 -11.09
CA LEU A 307 4.92 -3.00 -10.87
C LEU A 307 4.95 -2.15 -12.14
N LEU A 308 3.83 -2.13 -12.86
CA LEU A 308 3.72 -1.51 -14.18
C LEU A 308 3.01 -0.17 -14.12
N THR A 309 3.44 0.75 -14.99
CA THR A 309 2.75 1.99 -15.32
C THR A 309 2.72 2.20 -16.84
N TRP A 310 2.04 3.24 -17.31
CA TRP A 310 2.03 3.58 -18.73
C TRP A 310 3.44 3.86 -19.24
N PRO A 311 3.76 3.44 -20.47
CA PRO A 311 5.08 3.64 -21.04
C PRO A 311 5.46 5.12 -21.09
N ASP A 312 6.71 5.43 -20.73
CA ASP A 312 7.29 6.75 -21.01
C ASP A 312 7.66 6.90 -22.50
N ALA A 313 8.29 8.02 -22.86
CA ALA A 313 8.74 8.27 -24.23
C ALA A 313 9.79 7.25 -24.75
N SER A 314 10.45 6.51 -23.86
CA SER A 314 11.39 5.43 -24.20
C SER A 314 10.74 4.04 -24.23
N GLY A 315 9.46 3.94 -23.86
CA GLY A 315 8.73 2.68 -23.73
C GLY A 315 8.90 1.99 -22.38
N ASP A 316 9.53 2.64 -21.39
CA ASP A 316 9.73 2.07 -20.06
C ASP A 316 8.44 2.10 -19.22
N ARG A 317 8.07 0.94 -18.71
CA ARG A 317 6.85 0.69 -17.94
C ARG A 317 7.13 0.40 -16.46
N SER A 318 8.39 0.32 -16.02
CA SER A 318 8.70 0.03 -14.62
C SER A 318 8.47 1.26 -13.75
N TRP A 319 7.47 1.20 -12.86
CA TRP A 319 7.17 2.32 -11.98
C TRP A 319 8.36 2.63 -11.05
N MET A 320 8.84 1.59 -10.36
CA MET A 320 9.92 1.72 -9.37
C MET A 320 11.23 2.15 -10.00
N ASN A 321 11.59 1.65 -11.19
CA ASN A 321 12.82 2.06 -11.86
C ASN A 321 12.82 3.55 -12.21
N ARG A 322 11.71 4.03 -12.77
CA ARG A 322 11.55 5.43 -13.17
C ARG A 322 11.54 6.37 -11.98
N PHE A 323 10.84 6.01 -10.89
CA PHE A 323 10.90 6.73 -9.61
C PHE A 323 12.34 6.83 -9.10
N LEU A 324 13.07 5.71 -9.00
CA LEU A 324 14.45 5.68 -8.49
C LEU A 324 15.40 6.50 -9.34
N LYS A 325 15.24 6.45 -10.67
CA LYS A 325 16.04 7.25 -11.60
C LYS A 325 15.84 8.74 -11.33
N TYR A 326 14.61 9.18 -11.14
CA TYR A 326 14.30 10.58 -10.85
C TYR A 326 14.92 11.02 -9.53
N ILE A 327 14.64 10.33 -8.41
CA ILE A 327 15.11 10.78 -7.08
C ILE A 327 16.64 10.75 -6.95
N ARG A 328 17.32 9.85 -7.69
CA ARG A 328 18.80 9.83 -7.78
C ARG A 328 19.34 11.05 -8.52
N THR A 329 18.72 11.42 -9.64
CA THR A 329 19.07 12.64 -10.38
C THR A 329 18.84 13.89 -9.54
N ALA A 330 17.75 13.92 -8.77
CA ALA A 330 17.44 15.01 -7.85
C ALA A 330 18.33 15.03 -6.59
N GLY A 331 19.19 14.03 -6.37
CA GLY A 331 20.05 13.95 -5.18
C GLY A 331 19.25 13.81 -3.87
N CYS A 332 18.08 13.19 -3.93
CA CYS A 332 17.22 12.99 -2.77
C CYS A 332 17.71 11.81 -1.91
N PRO A 333 17.56 11.90 -0.57
CA PRO A 333 17.80 10.77 0.32
C PRO A 333 16.78 9.64 0.05
N PHE A 334 17.23 8.41 0.22
CA PHE A 334 16.45 7.19 0.10
C PHE A 334 17.04 6.14 1.05
N ASP A 335 16.92 6.44 2.34
CA ASP A 335 17.61 5.74 3.42
C ASP A 335 17.01 4.37 3.72
N PHE A 336 15.75 4.15 3.36
CA PHE A 336 15.05 2.87 3.44
C PHE A 336 13.96 2.77 2.37
N PHE A 337 13.55 1.55 2.07
CA PHE A 337 12.42 1.25 1.17
C PHE A 337 11.31 0.55 1.95
N SER A 338 10.05 0.83 1.62
CA SER A 338 8.88 0.19 2.24
C SER A 338 7.84 -0.27 1.22
N PHE A 339 7.04 -1.25 1.61
CA PHE A 339 5.97 -1.85 0.80
C PHE A 339 5.02 -2.67 1.66
N GLU A 340 3.92 -3.08 1.05
CA GLU A 340 2.83 -3.83 1.65
C GLU A 340 2.67 -5.22 1.05
N PHE A 341 2.12 -6.16 1.82
CA PHE A 341 1.96 -7.54 1.35
C PHE A 341 0.61 -8.17 1.73
N TYR A 342 -0.30 -8.17 0.75
CA TYR A 342 -1.64 -8.77 0.80
C TYR A 342 -1.88 -9.63 -0.46
N PRO A 343 -1.40 -10.88 -0.52
CA PRO A 343 -1.29 -11.62 -1.77
C PRO A 343 -2.54 -12.40 -2.21
N PHE A 344 -3.64 -12.38 -1.45
CA PHE A 344 -4.80 -13.25 -1.71
C PHE A 344 -6.15 -12.52 -1.69
N ASP A 345 -6.62 -12.06 -2.84
CA ASP A 345 -7.94 -11.42 -2.96
C ASP A 345 -9.12 -12.42 -2.90
N ASP A 346 -8.88 -13.67 -3.30
CA ASP A 346 -9.91 -14.73 -3.27
C ASP A 346 -10.06 -15.33 -1.86
N ILE A 347 -10.64 -14.55 -0.95
CA ILE A 347 -10.95 -14.97 0.42
C ILE A 347 -12.15 -15.93 0.51
N CYS A 348 -12.87 -16.14 -0.60
CA CYS A 348 -13.99 -17.08 -0.68
C CYS A 348 -13.52 -18.53 -0.87
N SER A 349 -12.33 -18.72 -1.46
CA SER A 349 -11.71 -20.03 -1.64
C SER A 349 -11.07 -20.59 -0.37
N ASP A 350 -10.67 -21.87 -0.42
CA ASP A 350 -9.95 -22.54 0.67
C ASP A 350 -8.55 -21.92 0.87
N SER A 351 -8.19 -21.64 2.13
CA SER A 351 -6.89 -21.05 2.46
C SER A 351 -5.73 -22.04 2.41
N ALA A 352 -5.99 -23.34 2.53
CA ALA A 352 -4.92 -24.35 2.51
C ALA A 352 -3.99 -24.27 1.29
N PRO A 353 -4.47 -24.19 0.02
CA PRO A 353 -3.58 -24.01 -1.14
C PRO A 353 -2.88 -22.65 -1.16
N GLN A 354 -3.59 -21.56 -0.85
CA GLN A 354 -3.04 -20.20 -0.87
C GLN A 354 -1.88 -20.05 0.13
N LEU A 355 -2.03 -20.57 1.36
CA LEU A 355 -0.98 -20.55 2.38
C LEU A 355 0.33 -21.22 1.93
N LEU A 356 0.29 -22.17 0.99
CA LEU A 356 1.52 -22.80 0.46
C LEU A 356 2.32 -21.87 -0.46
N GLU A 357 1.70 -20.82 -0.98
CA GLU A 357 2.29 -19.91 -1.96
C GLU A 357 2.97 -18.69 -1.32
N VAL A 358 2.70 -18.42 -0.04
CA VAL A 358 3.18 -17.22 0.69
C VAL A 358 4.67 -16.92 0.47
N PRO A 359 5.63 -17.84 0.73
CA PRO A 359 7.04 -17.51 0.57
C PRO A 359 7.44 -17.30 -0.90
N LYS A 360 6.76 -18.00 -1.82
CA LYS A 360 7.04 -17.91 -3.25
C LYS A 360 6.60 -16.57 -3.81
N ARG A 361 5.39 -16.12 -3.47
CA ARG A 361 4.83 -14.84 -3.93
C ARG A 361 5.63 -13.66 -3.37
N LEU A 362 5.88 -13.65 -2.06
CA LEU A 362 6.73 -12.61 -1.46
C LEU A 362 8.14 -12.60 -2.06
N GLY A 363 8.73 -13.79 -2.27
CA GLY A 363 10.05 -13.90 -2.91
C GLY A 363 10.08 -13.37 -4.34
N ALA A 364 9.00 -13.56 -5.11
CA ALA A 364 8.87 -13.04 -6.47
C ALA A 364 8.76 -11.51 -6.49
N MET A 365 7.93 -10.92 -5.62
CA MET A 365 7.78 -9.48 -5.49
C MET A 365 9.10 -8.80 -5.08
N VAL A 366 9.76 -9.30 -4.04
CA VAL A 366 11.08 -8.78 -3.59
C VAL A 366 12.13 -8.91 -4.70
N ALA A 367 12.12 -10.01 -5.46
CA ALA A 367 13.02 -10.18 -6.59
C ALA A 367 12.74 -9.17 -7.72
N SER A 368 11.47 -8.88 -8.03
CA SER A 368 11.09 -7.86 -9.00
C SER A 368 11.59 -6.48 -8.58
N LEU A 369 11.33 -6.06 -7.34
CA LEU A 369 11.76 -4.75 -6.84
C LEU A 369 13.29 -4.57 -6.88
N ARG A 370 14.04 -5.64 -6.59
CA ARG A 370 15.49 -5.65 -6.76
C ARG A 370 15.90 -5.53 -8.23
N ALA A 371 15.19 -6.19 -9.14
CA ALA A 371 15.43 -6.09 -10.57
C ALA A 371 15.11 -4.68 -11.10
N ASP A 372 14.09 -4.01 -10.55
CA ASP A 372 13.75 -2.60 -10.85
C ASP A 372 14.79 -1.61 -10.30
N GLY A 373 15.67 -2.07 -9.40
CA GLY A 373 16.86 -1.33 -8.96
C GLY A 373 16.81 -0.81 -7.54
N VAL A 374 15.85 -1.26 -6.71
CA VAL A 374 15.81 -0.93 -5.28
C VAL A 374 17.09 -1.46 -4.61
N PRO A 375 17.89 -0.61 -3.92
CA PRO A 375 19.15 -1.03 -3.33
C PRO A 375 18.96 -2.14 -2.28
N ALA A 376 19.79 -3.19 -2.33
CA ALA A 376 19.78 -4.23 -1.30
C ALA A 376 20.52 -3.81 -0.01
N THR A 377 21.28 -2.71 -0.05
CA THR A 377 22.12 -2.23 1.05
C THR A 377 21.42 -1.29 2.02
N ILE A 378 20.22 -0.83 1.68
CA ILE A 378 19.36 -0.04 2.58
C ILE A 378 18.41 -0.99 3.33
N PRO A 379 17.85 -0.58 4.47
CA PRO A 379 16.78 -1.34 5.13
C PRO A 379 15.55 -1.45 4.23
N TRP A 380 14.96 -2.64 4.21
CA TRP A 380 13.65 -2.91 3.61
C TRP A 380 12.65 -3.10 4.73
N PHE A 381 11.56 -2.34 4.68
CA PHE A 381 10.45 -2.45 5.62
C PHE A 381 9.24 -3.03 4.90
N MET A 382 8.56 -3.96 5.55
CA MET A 382 7.22 -4.39 5.15
C MET A 382 6.29 -3.67 6.12
N THR A 383 5.73 -2.55 5.68
CA THR A 383 5.03 -1.58 6.52
C THR A 383 3.58 -1.97 6.76
N GLU A 384 3.05 -2.81 5.88
CA GLU A 384 1.78 -3.51 6.09
C GLU A 384 1.84 -4.94 5.60
N TYR A 385 1.09 -5.83 6.25
CA TYR A 385 0.86 -7.18 5.77
C TYR A 385 -0.40 -7.78 6.39
N GLY A 386 -1.07 -8.61 5.61
CA GLY A 386 -2.24 -9.39 5.99
C GLY A 386 -2.53 -10.44 4.94
N TYR A 387 -3.40 -11.39 5.24
CA TYR A 387 -3.77 -12.44 4.30
C TYR A 387 -4.35 -11.85 3.00
N SER A 388 -5.19 -10.83 3.15
CA SER A 388 -5.89 -10.15 2.06
C SER A 388 -6.17 -8.69 2.41
N VAL A 389 -6.39 -7.86 1.41
CA VAL A 389 -7.02 -6.54 1.61
C VAL A 389 -8.49 -6.67 2.00
N PHE A 390 -9.10 -7.84 1.77
CA PHE A 390 -10.49 -8.12 2.14
C PHE A 390 -10.60 -8.88 3.47
N ALA A 391 -11.47 -8.39 4.33
CA ALA A 391 -11.84 -9.05 5.57
C ALA A 391 -12.57 -10.37 5.30
N GLY A 392 -11.92 -11.48 5.69
CA GLY A 392 -12.50 -12.82 5.59
C GLY A 392 -12.22 -13.67 6.81
N ARG A 393 -12.88 -14.84 6.89
CA ARG A 393 -12.67 -15.82 7.96
C ARG A 393 -11.20 -16.20 8.11
N HIS A 394 -10.45 -16.21 7.01
CA HIS A 394 -9.03 -16.58 7.03
C HIS A 394 -8.21 -15.67 7.95
N GLU A 395 -8.52 -14.38 8.05
CA GLU A 395 -7.83 -13.42 8.92
C GLU A 395 -8.11 -13.66 10.41
N VAL A 396 -9.34 -14.05 10.74
CA VAL A 396 -9.80 -14.18 12.14
C VAL A 396 -9.58 -15.58 12.71
N ASP A 397 -9.42 -16.60 11.87
CA ASP A 397 -9.17 -18.00 12.25
C ASP A 397 -7.67 -18.34 12.16
N ILE A 398 -7.26 -19.58 12.47
CA ILE A 398 -5.86 -20.04 12.38
C ILE A 398 -5.14 -19.71 11.05
N PRO A 399 -5.76 -19.67 9.85
CA PRO A 399 -5.04 -19.33 8.63
C PRO A 399 -4.25 -18.00 8.73
N GLY A 400 -4.84 -16.95 9.32
CA GLY A 400 -4.20 -15.64 9.50
C GLY A 400 -2.99 -15.71 10.43
N ALA A 401 -3.06 -16.53 11.49
CA ALA A 401 -1.90 -16.80 12.34
C ALA A 401 -0.76 -17.50 11.57
N LEU A 402 -1.09 -18.48 10.73
CA LEU A 402 -0.11 -19.18 9.90
C LEU A 402 0.50 -18.26 8.84
N PHE A 403 -0.33 -17.46 8.18
CA PHE A 403 0.09 -16.47 7.20
C PHE A 403 1.05 -15.45 7.82
N ASN A 404 0.64 -14.77 8.90
CA ASN A 404 1.45 -13.73 9.53
C ASN A 404 2.84 -14.24 9.93
N ALA A 405 2.90 -15.43 10.54
CA ALA A 405 4.17 -16.04 10.93
C ALA A 405 5.05 -16.41 9.73
N ASP A 406 4.45 -16.91 8.65
CA ASP A 406 5.17 -17.33 7.45
C ASP A 406 5.67 -16.14 6.64
N THR A 407 4.85 -15.10 6.51
CA THR A 407 5.19 -13.84 5.84
C THR A 407 6.35 -13.14 6.56
N VAL A 408 6.28 -12.95 7.88
CA VAL A 408 7.38 -12.32 8.65
C VAL A 408 8.65 -13.17 8.57
N GLY A 409 8.55 -14.49 8.72
CA GLY A 409 9.69 -15.39 8.61
C GLY A 409 10.36 -15.35 7.23
N ALA A 410 9.55 -15.40 6.17
CA ALA A 410 10.01 -15.31 4.80
C ALA A 410 10.67 -13.95 4.51
N PHE A 411 10.02 -12.85 4.90
CA PHE A 411 10.51 -11.51 4.66
C PHE A 411 11.89 -11.28 5.29
N LEU A 412 12.06 -11.61 6.56
CA LEU A 412 13.35 -11.45 7.25
C LEU A 412 14.43 -12.33 6.60
N THR A 413 14.08 -13.55 6.15
CA THR A 413 15.03 -14.44 5.45
C THR A 413 15.40 -13.91 4.06
N LEU A 414 14.51 -13.13 3.44
CA LEU A 414 14.76 -12.40 2.20
C LEU A 414 15.56 -11.10 2.42
N GLN A 415 16.20 -10.92 3.58
CA GLN A 415 16.95 -9.71 3.99
C GLN A 415 16.07 -8.48 4.27
N GLY A 416 14.78 -8.70 4.54
CA GLY A 416 13.93 -7.69 5.15
C GLY A 416 14.44 -7.29 6.53
N SER A 417 14.29 -6.01 6.88
CA SER A 417 14.78 -5.45 8.14
C SER A 417 13.72 -5.43 9.24
N LYS A 418 12.50 -4.96 8.94
CA LYS A 418 11.40 -4.82 9.90
C LYS A 418 10.05 -5.05 9.24
N ALA A 419 9.16 -5.75 9.94
CA ALA A 419 7.78 -5.95 9.52
C ALA A 419 6.85 -5.27 10.53
N TYR A 420 5.93 -4.44 10.03
CA TYR A 420 4.89 -3.76 10.80
C TYR A 420 3.56 -4.40 10.42
N GLN A 421 2.81 -4.83 11.44
CA GLN A 421 1.51 -5.45 11.19
C GLN A 421 0.47 -4.36 11.10
N TYR A 422 -0.38 -4.41 10.08
CA TYR A 422 -1.57 -3.59 10.03
C TYR A 422 -2.57 -3.98 11.14
N GLY A 423 -3.34 -2.99 11.61
CA GLY A 423 -4.50 -3.25 12.45
C GLY A 423 -4.25 -3.47 13.95
N TYR A 424 -3.61 -2.48 14.59
CA TYR A 424 -3.45 -2.43 16.05
C TYR A 424 -4.75 -2.07 16.81
N GLU A 425 -5.69 -1.40 16.15
CA GLU A 425 -6.97 -1.00 16.73
C GLU A 425 -8.00 -2.12 16.60
N PRO A 426 -8.93 -2.31 17.56
CA PRO A 426 -9.96 -3.32 17.43
C PRO A 426 -11.04 -2.87 16.42
N ASN A 427 -11.58 -3.81 15.63
CA ASN A 427 -12.67 -3.51 14.69
C ASN A 427 -13.78 -4.59 14.74
N TYR A 428 -14.94 -4.29 14.16
CA TYR A 428 -16.05 -5.24 14.02
C TYR A 428 -15.80 -6.25 12.90
N LEU A 429 -16.62 -7.30 12.86
CA LEU A 429 -16.67 -8.16 11.68
C LEU A 429 -17.40 -7.45 10.54
N VAL A 430 -16.90 -7.65 9.34
CA VAL A 430 -17.50 -7.19 8.09
C VAL A 430 -17.57 -8.34 7.08
N ASP A 431 -18.46 -8.19 6.10
CA ASP A 431 -18.64 -9.13 4.99
C ASP A 431 -18.55 -8.35 3.68
N GLU A 432 -17.32 -8.16 3.23
CA GLU A 432 -16.98 -7.30 2.08
C GLU A 432 -17.36 -7.98 0.77
N LEU A 433 -16.91 -9.24 0.57
CA LEU A 433 -17.17 -10.00 -0.67
C LEU A 433 -18.46 -10.84 -0.65
N LYS A 434 -19.32 -10.71 0.38
CA LYS A 434 -20.61 -11.42 0.51
C LYS A 434 -20.50 -12.95 0.56
N CYS A 435 -19.36 -13.45 1.01
CA CYS A 435 -19.07 -14.88 1.10
C CYS A 435 -18.44 -15.30 2.44
N SER A 436 -17.92 -14.35 3.22
CA SER A 436 -17.11 -14.62 4.41
C SER A 436 -17.14 -13.43 5.35
N TRP A 437 -17.33 -13.69 6.64
CA TRP A 437 -17.25 -12.65 7.67
C TRP A 437 -15.86 -12.66 8.30
N GLY A 438 -15.22 -11.49 8.35
CA GLY A 438 -13.86 -11.35 8.85
C GLY A 438 -13.56 -9.98 9.44
N ASN A 439 -12.31 -9.77 9.80
CA ASN A 439 -11.76 -8.53 10.33
C ASN A 439 -10.25 -8.52 10.04
N LEU A 440 -9.73 -7.40 9.55
CA LEU A 440 -8.31 -7.20 9.23
C LEU A 440 -7.43 -6.91 10.46
N MET A 441 -8.05 -6.58 11.59
CA MET A 441 -7.36 -6.23 12.83
C MET A 441 -7.02 -7.45 13.66
N MET A 442 -6.03 -7.35 14.56
CA MET A 442 -5.70 -8.46 15.48
C MET A 442 -6.68 -8.60 16.66
N LEU A 443 -7.56 -7.61 16.86
CA LEU A 443 -8.57 -7.56 17.91
C LEU A 443 -9.96 -7.34 17.30
N GLN A 444 -10.95 -8.07 17.79
CA GLN A 444 -12.34 -7.92 17.37
C GLN A 444 -13.16 -7.22 18.46
N LEU A 445 -13.88 -6.17 18.09
CA LEU A 445 -14.91 -5.54 18.91
C LEU A 445 -16.13 -6.46 19.05
N ASN A 446 -16.68 -6.52 20.25
CA ASN A 446 -17.89 -7.28 20.52
C ASN A 446 -19.11 -6.34 20.50
N PRO A 447 -20.11 -6.56 19.63
CA PRO A 447 -21.32 -5.73 19.61
C PRO A 447 -22.15 -5.79 20.90
N LYS A 448 -21.89 -6.76 21.78
CA LYS A 448 -22.70 -7.05 22.99
C LYS A 448 -22.07 -6.52 24.28
N ASN A 449 -20.79 -6.13 24.28
CA ASN A 449 -20.10 -5.59 25.46
C ASN A 449 -18.75 -4.94 25.07
N ASP A 450 -18.14 -4.23 26.03
CA ASP A 450 -16.87 -3.51 25.81
C ASP A 450 -15.63 -4.41 25.86
N GLN A 451 -15.77 -5.74 25.82
CA GLN A 451 -14.62 -6.66 25.77
C GLN A 451 -14.21 -6.94 24.34
N VAL A 452 -12.90 -6.89 24.09
CA VAL A 452 -12.31 -7.29 22.81
C VAL A 452 -11.98 -8.77 22.79
N ASN A 453 -12.29 -9.43 21.67
CA ASN A 453 -11.82 -10.77 21.40
C ASN A 453 -10.40 -10.71 20.82
N ARG A 454 -9.50 -11.52 21.36
CA ARG A 454 -8.17 -11.74 20.77
C ARG A 454 -8.30 -12.78 19.66
N LEU A 455 -7.91 -12.39 18.45
CA LEU A 455 -7.95 -13.26 17.28
C LEU A 455 -6.68 -14.11 17.16
N SER A 456 -6.65 -15.03 16.22
CA SER A 456 -5.49 -15.91 15.97
C SER A 456 -4.21 -15.10 15.71
N ALA A 457 -4.31 -14.02 14.91
CA ALA A 457 -3.23 -13.11 14.58
C ALA A 457 -2.61 -12.43 15.81
N TYR A 458 -3.40 -12.13 16.84
CA TYR A 458 -2.88 -11.58 18.11
C TYR A 458 -1.88 -12.54 18.77
N TYR A 459 -2.22 -13.83 18.83
CA TYR A 459 -1.34 -14.84 19.42
C TYR A 459 -0.14 -15.16 18.53
N ALA A 460 -0.30 -15.12 17.21
CA ALA A 460 0.82 -15.22 16.28
C ALA A 460 1.82 -14.07 16.47
N ALA A 461 1.34 -12.83 16.58
CA ALA A 461 2.18 -11.66 16.85
C ALA A 461 2.91 -11.80 18.19
N GLN A 462 2.26 -12.30 19.25
CA GLN A 462 2.93 -12.58 20.52
C GLN A 462 4.00 -13.66 20.40
N LEU A 463 3.70 -14.77 19.72
CA LEU A 463 4.64 -15.86 19.51
C LEU A 463 5.86 -15.40 18.70
N ILE A 464 5.67 -14.59 17.65
CA ILE A 464 6.74 -14.01 16.85
C ILE A 464 7.60 -13.06 17.69
N THR A 465 6.98 -12.06 18.33
CA THR A 465 7.71 -10.95 18.97
C THR A 465 8.29 -11.28 20.34
N LYS A 466 7.77 -12.29 21.04
CA LYS A 466 8.22 -12.66 22.40
C LYS A 466 8.95 -13.99 22.48
N GLU A 467 8.52 -14.98 21.67
CA GLU A 467 9.00 -16.35 21.81
C GLU A 467 10.03 -16.73 20.77
N TRP A 468 9.72 -16.50 19.48
CA TRP A 468 10.67 -16.69 18.40
C TRP A 468 11.76 -15.62 18.45
N MET A 469 11.35 -14.35 18.38
CA MET A 469 12.21 -13.19 18.63
C MET A 469 12.19 -12.81 20.12
N GLN A 470 12.93 -11.78 20.46
CA GLN A 470 12.97 -11.16 21.78
C GLN A 470 12.51 -9.71 21.67
N ARG A 471 11.58 -9.31 22.55
CA ARG A 471 11.00 -7.95 22.62
C ARG A 471 12.03 -6.95 23.19
N MET A 472 12.97 -6.51 22.36
CA MET A 472 14.01 -5.56 22.74
C MET A 472 14.59 -4.83 21.51
N ASN A 473 15.33 -3.75 21.75
CA ASN A 473 16.04 -3.01 20.71
C ASN A 473 17.46 -3.57 20.48
N GLU A 474 17.57 -4.86 20.16
CA GLU A 474 18.85 -5.50 19.84
C GLU A 474 18.75 -6.40 18.60
N THR A 475 19.88 -6.57 17.92
CA THR A 475 19.99 -7.34 16.69
C THR A 475 19.76 -8.83 16.95
N HIS A 476 18.90 -9.42 16.12
CA HIS A 476 18.76 -10.87 15.99
C HIS A 476 19.46 -11.31 14.71
N ASP A 477 20.28 -12.35 14.76
CA ASP A 477 20.95 -12.88 13.57
C ASP A 477 20.02 -13.91 12.90
N ILE A 478 19.59 -13.67 11.67
CA ILE A 478 18.75 -14.63 10.92
C ILE A 478 19.60 -15.59 10.09
N PHE A 479 19.20 -16.85 10.01
CA PHE A 479 19.95 -17.89 9.30
C PHE A 479 19.07 -18.61 8.26
N PRO A 480 19.62 -18.89 7.06
CA PRO A 480 18.87 -19.63 6.04
C PRO A 480 18.61 -21.07 6.52
N VAL A 481 17.40 -21.55 6.26
CA VAL A 481 16.98 -22.92 6.59
C VAL A 481 16.69 -23.69 5.31
N THR A 482 17.23 -24.90 5.20
CA THR A 482 16.88 -25.84 4.13
C THR A 482 15.97 -26.93 4.68
N VAL A 483 14.72 -26.95 4.25
CA VAL A 483 13.75 -28.00 4.64
C VAL A 483 13.82 -29.15 3.63
N LYS A 484 14.17 -30.35 4.10
CA LYS A 484 14.13 -31.59 3.30
C LYS A 484 12.94 -32.44 3.71
N GLN A 485 12.06 -32.74 2.76
CA GLN A 485 10.91 -33.61 2.98
C GLN A 485 11.19 -35.04 2.47
N ARG A 486 10.58 -36.05 3.13
CA ARG A 486 10.70 -37.46 2.70
C ARG A 486 10.08 -37.72 1.33
N LYS A 487 9.03 -36.98 0.97
CA LYS A 487 8.39 -37.00 -0.35
C LYS A 487 8.46 -35.58 -0.91
N PRO A 488 9.24 -35.32 -1.96
CA PRO A 488 9.30 -33.99 -2.57
C PRO A 488 7.92 -33.60 -3.11
N THR A 489 7.46 -32.41 -2.75
CA THR A 489 6.31 -31.72 -3.38
C THR A 489 6.78 -30.37 -3.91
N SER A 490 6.07 -29.78 -4.88
CA SER A 490 6.39 -28.46 -5.43
C SER A 490 6.34 -27.35 -4.39
N SER A 491 5.45 -27.46 -3.41
CA SER A 491 5.35 -26.56 -2.25
C SER A 491 5.35 -27.36 -0.95
N SER A 492 6.20 -26.95 -0.01
CA SER A 492 6.30 -27.58 1.30
C SER A 492 5.15 -27.13 2.21
N ALA A 493 4.38 -28.07 2.75
CA ALA A 493 3.39 -27.78 3.81
C ALA A 493 4.03 -27.39 5.15
N VAL A 494 5.36 -27.49 5.28
CA VAL A 494 6.11 -27.07 6.47
C VAL A 494 7.16 -26.04 6.09
N THR A 495 7.11 -24.87 6.70
CA THR A 495 8.14 -23.84 6.61
C THR A 495 8.81 -23.67 7.97
N VAL A 496 10.10 -23.30 7.96
CA VAL A 496 10.90 -23.16 9.17
C VAL A 496 11.85 -21.99 9.00
N TYR A 497 11.90 -21.11 10.01
CA TYR A 497 12.77 -19.94 10.07
C TYR A 497 13.60 -19.99 11.34
N ALA A 498 14.88 -19.66 11.24
CA ALA A 498 15.82 -19.78 12.36
C ALA A 498 16.52 -18.46 12.60
N LEU A 499 16.63 -18.08 13.87
CA LEU A 499 17.43 -16.95 14.30
C LEU A 499 18.23 -17.27 15.56
N ARG A 500 19.27 -16.48 15.79
CA ARG A 500 19.99 -16.41 17.05
C ARG A 500 19.58 -15.13 17.77
N ARG A 501 19.08 -15.29 18.98
CA ARG A 501 18.57 -14.21 19.84
C ARG A 501 19.72 -13.49 20.55
N PRO A 502 19.51 -12.24 21.02
CA PRO A 502 20.44 -11.50 21.86
C PRO A 502 20.90 -12.27 23.11
N ASP A 503 19.98 -13.02 23.73
CA ASP A 503 20.24 -13.92 24.87
C ASP A 503 21.10 -15.17 24.54
N LYS A 504 21.62 -15.23 23.31
CA LYS A 504 22.47 -16.31 22.75
C LYS A 504 21.77 -17.65 22.56
N GLN A 505 20.45 -17.71 22.71
CA GLN A 505 19.66 -18.88 22.36
C GLN A 505 19.37 -18.93 20.86
N TRP A 506 19.24 -20.14 20.34
CA TRP A 506 18.67 -20.39 19.03
C TRP A 506 17.17 -20.52 19.14
N ALA A 507 16.44 -19.91 18.21
CA ALA A 507 15.00 -20.04 18.11
C ALA A 507 14.58 -20.41 16.68
N LEU A 508 13.77 -21.45 16.57
CA LEU A 508 13.19 -21.90 15.30
C LEU A 508 11.69 -21.66 15.34
N LEU A 509 11.15 -20.91 14.39
CA LEU A 509 9.73 -20.82 14.10
C LEU A 509 9.39 -21.85 13.02
N ALA A 510 8.65 -22.90 13.38
CA ALA A 510 8.17 -23.92 12.47
C ALA A 510 6.66 -23.82 12.29
N ILE A 511 6.21 -23.86 11.04
CA ILE A 511 4.82 -23.66 10.66
C ILE A 511 4.36 -24.91 9.93
N ASN A 512 3.35 -25.59 10.45
CA ASN A 512 2.72 -26.73 9.78
C ASN A 512 1.38 -26.29 9.19
N LYS A 513 1.36 -26.10 7.87
CA LYS A 513 0.17 -25.69 7.10
C LYS A 513 -0.73 -26.87 6.75
N HIS A 514 -0.38 -28.08 7.15
CA HIS A 514 -1.20 -29.26 6.88
C HIS A 514 -2.39 -29.32 7.83
N LEU A 515 -3.62 -29.28 7.29
CA LEU A 515 -4.87 -29.22 8.05
C LEU A 515 -5.00 -30.31 9.13
N ASN A 516 -4.74 -31.58 8.76
CA ASN A 516 -5.07 -32.74 9.59
C ASN A 516 -3.89 -33.68 9.88
N ARG A 517 -2.65 -33.31 9.53
CA ARG A 517 -1.48 -34.19 9.71
C ARG A 517 -0.41 -33.49 10.53
N SER A 518 0.01 -34.13 11.62
CA SER A 518 1.21 -33.72 12.33
C SER A 518 2.43 -33.90 11.44
N ALA A 519 3.42 -33.04 11.59
CA ALA A 519 4.74 -33.21 11.01
C ALA A 519 5.76 -33.54 12.10
N ARG A 520 6.86 -34.20 11.72
CA ARG A 520 7.98 -34.50 12.62
C ARG A 520 9.22 -33.80 12.10
N LEU A 521 9.69 -32.81 12.86
CA LEU A 521 10.82 -31.97 12.50
C LEU A 521 12.10 -32.51 13.15
N ASN A 522 13.07 -32.88 12.33
CA ASN A 522 14.42 -33.20 12.77
C ASN A 522 15.31 -31.97 12.51
N VAL A 523 15.97 -31.47 13.55
CA VAL A 523 16.75 -30.22 13.49
C VAL A 523 18.24 -30.51 13.56
N GLU A 524 18.99 -29.97 12.61
CA GLU A 524 20.46 -30.02 12.58
C GLU A 524 21.01 -28.65 12.19
N PHE A 525 22.00 -28.18 12.95
CA PHE A 525 22.71 -26.94 12.72
C PHE A 525 24.02 -27.24 12.02
N LYS A 526 24.22 -26.67 10.85
CA LYS A 526 25.44 -26.87 10.05
C LYS A 526 26.24 -25.57 10.05
N PHE A 527 27.44 -25.64 10.60
CA PHE A 527 28.39 -24.52 10.60
C PHE A 527 29.35 -24.65 9.43
N SER A 528 29.92 -23.52 9.01
CA SER A 528 30.96 -23.49 7.99
C SER A 528 32.22 -24.26 8.45
N GLY A 529 32.83 -25.03 7.54
CA GLY A 529 34.00 -25.87 7.83
C GLY A 529 33.65 -27.35 8.00
N ALA A 530 34.64 -28.17 8.39
CA ALA A 530 34.48 -29.62 8.56
C ALA A 530 33.88 -30.03 9.93
N GLN A 531 33.13 -29.14 10.58
CA GLN A 531 32.53 -29.43 11.88
C GLN A 531 31.31 -30.36 11.72
N PRO A 532 31.11 -31.34 12.63
CA PRO A 532 29.92 -32.17 12.60
C PRO A 532 28.66 -31.33 12.86
N PRO A 533 27.49 -31.70 12.29
CA PRO A 533 26.25 -31.01 12.57
C PRO A 533 25.93 -31.01 14.07
N ALA A 534 25.58 -29.86 14.62
CA ALA A 534 25.13 -29.73 16.00
C ALA A 534 23.61 -29.92 16.10
N ARG A 535 23.15 -30.18 17.33
CA ARG A 535 21.73 -30.26 17.69
C ARG A 535 21.48 -29.41 18.91
N LEU A 536 20.21 -29.08 19.17
CA LEU A 536 19.84 -28.50 20.47
C LEU A 536 20.27 -29.45 21.59
N ALA A 537 20.67 -28.89 22.73
CA ALA A 537 21.15 -29.63 23.89
C ALA A 537 20.55 -29.09 25.19
N GLY A 538 20.50 -29.96 26.21
CA GLY A 538 19.89 -29.66 27.49
C GLY A 538 18.38 -29.44 27.37
N GLN A 539 17.86 -28.49 28.13
CA GLN A 539 16.44 -28.14 28.09
C GLN A 539 16.10 -27.30 26.86
N VAL A 540 15.03 -27.69 26.17
CA VAL A 540 14.47 -26.99 25.02
C VAL A 540 13.05 -26.57 25.36
N GLU A 541 12.77 -25.29 25.18
CA GLU A 541 11.41 -24.76 25.25
C GLU A 541 10.70 -25.04 23.91
N VAL A 542 9.49 -25.57 24.02
CA VAL A 542 8.60 -25.88 22.92
C VAL A 542 7.30 -25.11 23.16
N ILE A 543 7.10 -24.04 22.40
CA ILE A 543 5.93 -23.17 22.49
C ILE A 543 5.03 -23.43 21.28
N GLN A 544 3.75 -23.77 21.48
CA GLN A 544 2.87 -24.19 20.38
C GLN A 544 1.54 -23.43 20.37
N PHE A 545 1.09 -23.06 19.17
CA PHE A 545 -0.21 -22.46 18.95
C PHE A 545 -0.90 -23.16 17.79
N SER A 546 -2.09 -23.72 18.04
CA SER A 546 -2.81 -24.54 17.09
C SER A 546 -4.31 -24.46 17.33
N ARG A 547 -5.07 -25.28 16.60
CA ARG A 547 -6.49 -25.49 16.87
C ARG A 547 -6.79 -25.96 18.29
N GLU A 548 -5.84 -26.48 19.06
CA GLU A 548 -6.04 -26.81 20.48
C GLU A 548 -6.17 -25.57 21.38
N GLN A 549 -5.50 -24.46 21.03
CA GLN A 549 -5.52 -23.21 21.78
C GLN A 549 -6.53 -22.20 21.22
N TYR A 550 -6.91 -22.34 19.96
CA TYR A 550 -7.81 -21.40 19.30
C TYR A 550 -8.84 -22.11 18.43
N ALA A 551 -10.10 -21.68 18.50
CA ALA A 551 -11.15 -22.19 17.63
C ALA A 551 -12.15 -21.08 17.33
N TRP A 552 -12.35 -20.81 16.04
CA TRP A 552 -13.33 -19.86 15.55
C TRP A 552 -14.70 -20.53 15.37
N ARG A 553 -15.76 -19.84 15.78
CA ARG A 553 -17.13 -20.18 15.39
C ARG A 553 -17.58 -19.22 14.30
N ASP A 554 -17.83 -19.81 13.14
CA ASP A 554 -18.39 -19.14 11.98
C ASP A 554 -19.91 -19.00 12.18
N ASP A 555 -20.39 -17.76 12.35
CA ASP A 555 -21.78 -17.43 12.73
C ASP A 555 -22.19 -16.08 12.12
N GLY A 556 -21.70 -15.82 10.91
CA GLY A 556 -21.90 -14.55 10.19
C GLY A 556 -21.47 -13.34 11.01
N PRO A 557 -22.31 -12.30 11.17
CA PRO A 557 -21.98 -11.11 11.97
C PRO A 557 -21.75 -11.41 13.45
N ASN A 558 -22.19 -12.58 13.94
CA ASN A 558 -21.97 -13.02 15.31
C ASN A 558 -20.73 -13.91 15.46
N GLY A 559 -19.90 -14.09 14.41
CA GLY A 559 -18.69 -14.89 14.49
C GLY A 559 -17.78 -14.46 15.65
N HIS A 560 -17.18 -15.42 16.34
CA HIS A 560 -16.26 -15.15 17.45
C HIS A 560 -15.41 -16.38 17.79
N PRO A 561 -14.29 -16.22 18.51
CA PRO A 561 -13.59 -17.37 19.04
C PRO A 561 -14.41 -18.03 20.16
N ILE A 562 -14.69 -19.33 20.02
CA ILE A 562 -15.21 -20.17 21.11
C ILE A 562 -14.09 -20.69 22.03
N ARG A 563 -12.84 -20.55 21.57
CA ARG A 563 -11.63 -20.78 22.35
C ARG A 563 -10.57 -19.80 21.88
N SER A 564 -9.98 -19.08 22.82
CA SER A 564 -8.95 -18.06 22.59
C SER A 564 -7.98 -18.09 23.77
N LEU A 565 -7.02 -19.01 23.70
CA LEU A 565 -6.03 -19.25 24.75
C LEU A 565 -4.63 -18.86 24.24
N PRO A 566 -3.73 -18.39 25.13
CA PRO A 566 -2.32 -18.21 24.79
C PRO A 566 -1.67 -19.51 24.25
N PRO A 567 -0.56 -19.40 23.50
CA PRO A 567 0.26 -20.55 23.14
C PRO A 567 0.63 -21.40 24.37
N VAL A 568 0.71 -22.72 24.21
CA VAL A 568 1.15 -23.62 25.27
C VAL A 568 2.67 -23.61 25.37
N HIS A 569 3.20 -23.47 26.59
CA HIS A 569 4.64 -23.52 26.87
C HIS A 569 5.01 -24.85 27.51
N LEU A 570 5.96 -25.55 26.92
CA LEU A 570 6.48 -26.81 27.43
C LEU A 570 8.01 -26.72 27.50
N THR A 571 8.61 -27.33 28.51
CA THR A 571 10.06 -27.53 28.58
C THR A 571 10.33 -29.03 28.55
N ARG A 572 11.24 -29.47 27.68
CA ARG A 572 11.63 -30.88 27.59
C ARG A 572 13.12 -31.02 27.27
N GLU A 573 13.69 -32.16 27.62
CA GLU A 573 15.05 -32.52 27.18
C GLU A 573 15.15 -32.50 25.66
N ALA A 574 16.31 -32.07 25.15
CA ALA A 574 16.58 -32.00 23.74
C ALA A 574 16.38 -33.36 23.06
N SER A 575 15.67 -33.34 21.92
CA SER A 575 15.29 -34.53 21.18
C SER A 575 15.87 -34.51 19.76
N SER A 576 16.02 -35.69 19.16
CA SER A 576 16.35 -35.84 17.74
C SER A 576 15.21 -35.36 16.82
N SER A 577 14.01 -35.21 17.37
CA SER A 577 12.83 -34.77 16.62
C SER A 577 11.78 -34.10 17.49
N TYR A 578 11.07 -33.14 16.92
CA TYR A 578 9.97 -32.42 17.54
C TYR A 578 8.69 -32.61 16.73
N GLU A 579 7.56 -32.77 17.41
CA GLU A 579 6.26 -32.89 16.76
C GLU A 579 5.67 -31.51 16.51
N LEU A 580 5.17 -31.29 15.30
CA LEU A 580 4.44 -30.11 14.88
C LEU A 580 2.97 -30.51 14.71
N PRO A 581 2.05 -30.06 15.57
CA PRO A 581 0.63 -30.35 15.42
C PRO A 581 0.09 -29.95 14.03
N PRO A 582 -1.02 -30.53 13.55
CA PRO A 582 -1.69 -30.06 12.35
C PRO A 582 -2.05 -28.58 12.48
N TYR A 583 -1.92 -27.83 11.39
CA TYR A 583 -2.38 -26.44 11.30
C TYR A 583 -1.91 -25.56 12.47
N SER A 584 -0.58 -25.46 12.64
CA SER A 584 0.03 -24.92 13.85
C SER A 584 1.29 -24.09 13.63
N LEU A 585 1.59 -23.27 14.63
CA LEU A 585 2.87 -22.61 14.87
C LEU A 585 3.59 -23.33 16.02
N THR A 586 4.88 -23.57 15.88
CA THR A 586 5.74 -24.09 16.95
C THR A 586 7.04 -23.30 17.01
N VAL A 587 7.39 -22.78 18.19
CA VAL A 587 8.72 -22.25 18.48
C VAL A 587 9.53 -23.29 19.24
N LEU A 588 10.73 -23.59 18.76
CA LEU A 588 11.75 -24.33 19.50
C LEU A 588 12.83 -23.35 19.94
N ARG A 589 13.02 -23.17 21.25
CA ARG A 589 14.04 -22.27 21.80
C ARG A 589 15.01 -23.04 22.70
N GLY A 590 16.30 -22.89 22.48
CA GLY A 590 17.31 -23.56 23.29
C GLY A 590 18.74 -23.24 22.89
N LYS A 591 19.70 -23.93 23.52
CA LYS A 591 21.13 -23.77 23.26
C LYS A 591 21.68 -24.94 22.45
N LEU A 592 22.83 -24.70 21.82
CA LEU A 592 23.67 -25.77 21.29
C LEU A 592 24.69 -26.18 22.36
N PRO A 593 25.30 -27.37 22.25
CA PRO A 593 26.43 -27.74 23.09
C PRO A 593 27.50 -26.65 23.02
N ASP A 594 28.12 -26.33 24.15
CA ASP A 594 29.31 -25.48 24.16
C ASP A 594 30.35 -26.11 23.23
N SER A 595 30.77 -25.37 22.20
CA SER A 595 31.85 -25.79 21.33
C SER A 595 33.11 -25.96 22.17
N ARG A 596 33.58 -27.20 22.33
CA ARG A 596 34.95 -27.47 22.77
C ARG A 596 35.93 -27.19 21.64
#